data_AF-H0YLM2-F1
#
_entry.id   AF-H0YLM2-F1
#
_cell.length_a   1.000
_cell.length_b   1.000
_cell.length_c   1.000
_cell.angle_alpha   90.00
_cell.angle_beta   90.00
_cell.angle_gamma   90.00
#
_symmetry.space_group_name_H-M   'P 1'
#
loop_
_entity.id
_entity.type
_entity.pdbx_description
1 polymer ?
#
loop_
_entity_poly.entity_id
_entity_poly.type
_entity_poly.pdbx_seq_one_letter_code
_entity_poly.pdbx_strand_id
1 'polypeptide(L)'
;MSDPEMGWVPEPPTMTLGASRVELRVSCHGLLDRDTLTKPHPCVLLKLYSDEQWVEVERTEVLRSCSSPVFSRVLALEYFFEEKQPLQFHVFDAEDGATSPRNDTFLGSTECTLGQIVSQTKVTKPLLLKNGKTAGKSTITDLFSKSDPFMEIYKTNE
;
A
#
# COMPACT_ATOMS: atom_id res chain seq x y z
N MET A 1 -27.10 -41.41 -8.62
CA MET A 1 -27.90 -40.37 -7.92
C MET A 1 -27.63 -40.57 -6.45
N SER A 2 -26.89 -39.76 -5.72
CA SER A 2 -26.26 -38.46 -5.97
C SER A 2 -25.18 -38.33 -4.89
N ASP A 3 -23.98 -37.86 -5.22
CA ASP A 3 -22.98 -37.50 -4.20
C ASP A 3 -23.54 -36.35 -3.34
N PRO A 4 -23.43 -36.40 -2.01
CA PRO A 4 -23.87 -35.31 -1.17
C PRO A 4 -22.90 -34.14 -1.32
N GLU A 5 -23.46 -32.97 -1.61
CA GLU A 5 -22.76 -31.68 -1.66
C GLU A 5 -21.96 -31.47 -0.35
N MET A 6 -20.63 -31.63 -0.43
CA MET A 6 -19.74 -31.15 0.62
C MET A 6 -19.79 -29.62 0.58
N GLY A 7 -20.44 -29.03 1.58
CA GLY A 7 -20.44 -27.59 1.78
C GLY A 7 -19.01 -27.07 1.83
N TRP A 8 -18.75 -26.05 1.02
CA TRP A 8 -17.47 -25.34 0.99
C TRP A 8 -17.09 -24.87 2.39
N VAL A 9 -16.05 -25.46 2.97
CA VAL A 9 -15.40 -24.93 4.18
C VAL A 9 -14.27 -24.03 3.70
N PRO A 10 -14.25 -22.73 4.04
CA PRO A 10 -13.11 -21.89 3.70
C PRO A 10 -11.87 -22.45 4.39
N GLU A 11 -10.82 -22.73 3.62
CA GLU A 11 -9.54 -23.16 4.19
C GLU A 11 -9.05 -22.11 5.19
N PRO A 12 -8.53 -22.53 6.36
CA PRO A 12 -7.96 -21.59 7.31
C PRO A 12 -6.82 -20.83 6.64
N PRO A 13 -6.64 -19.53 6.95
CA PRO A 13 -5.54 -18.76 6.40
C PRO A 13 -4.22 -19.46 6.75
N THR A 14 -3.40 -19.72 5.73
CA THR A 14 -2.08 -20.31 5.89
C THR A 14 -1.29 -19.44 6.86
N MET A 15 -0.95 -19.98 8.04
CA MET A 15 -0.07 -19.29 8.98
C MET A 15 1.37 -19.58 8.57
N THR A 16 2.05 -18.58 8.03
CA THR A 16 3.48 -18.66 7.74
C THR A 16 4.26 -18.54 9.04
N LEU A 17 4.98 -19.60 9.42
CA LEU A 17 5.78 -19.62 10.65
C LEU A 17 6.86 -18.53 10.59
N GLY A 18 6.96 -17.72 11.64
CA GLY A 18 7.92 -16.61 11.72
C GLY A 18 7.47 -15.31 11.06
N ALA A 19 6.26 -15.28 10.48
CA ALA A 19 5.66 -14.07 9.92
C ALA A 19 4.51 -13.56 10.80
N SER A 20 4.43 -12.24 10.95
CA SER A 20 3.24 -11.57 11.50
C SER A 20 2.49 -10.88 10.37
N ARG A 21 1.17 -11.06 10.33
CA ARG A 21 0.34 -10.31 9.38
C ARG A 21 0.29 -8.83 9.80
N VAL A 22 0.50 -7.95 8.84
CA VAL A 22 0.39 -6.49 9.02
C VAL A 22 -0.69 -5.93 8.10
N GLU A 23 -1.32 -4.84 8.53
CA GLU A 23 -2.33 -4.14 7.76
C GLU A 23 -1.96 -2.66 7.63
N LEU A 24 -1.79 -2.21 6.39
CA LEU A 24 -1.41 -0.84 6.06
C LEU A 24 -2.63 -0.07 5.54
N ARG A 25 -2.87 1.09 6.14
CA ARG A 25 -3.88 2.04 5.68
C ARG A 25 -3.19 3.26 5.12
N VAL A 26 -3.45 3.56 3.86
CA VAL A 26 -2.73 4.60 3.12
C VAL A 26 -3.62 5.81 2.93
N SER A 27 -3.01 6.99 2.99
CA SER A 27 -3.62 8.25 2.55
C SER A 27 -2.58 9.11 1.83
N CYS A 28 -3.02 9.94 0.90
CA CYS A 28 -2.16 10.96 0.29
C CYS A 28 -2.69 12.35 0.62
N HIS A 29 -1.82 13.35 0.51
CA HIS A 29 -2.19 14.75 0.72
C HIS A 29 -1.47 15.65 -0.27
N GLY A 30 -2.22 16.58 -0.88
CA GLY A 30 -1.68 17.61 -1.77
C GLY A 30 -1.14 17.07 -3.09
N LEU A 31 -1.74 16.01 -3.64
CA LEU A 31 -1.40 15.46 -4.95
C LEU A 31 -1.53 16.53 -6.04
N LEU A 32 -0.61 16.48 -7.01
CA LEU A 32 -0.62 17.39 -8.15
C LEU A 32 -1.83 17.11 -9.05
N ASP A 33 -2.46 18.19 -9.51
CA ASP A 33 -3.55 18.13 -10.48
C ASP A 33 -3.04 17.75 -11.87
N ARG A 34 -3.90 17.09 -12.66
CA ARG A 34 -3.62 16.68 -14.03
C ARG A 34 -3.43 17.88 -14.95
N ASP A 35 -4.33 18.85 -14.80
CA ASP A 35 -4.30 20.19 -15.37
C ASP A 35 -4.86 21.15 -14.32
N THR A 36 -4.56 22.45 -14.40
CA THR A 36 -4.95 23.49 -13.39
C THR A 36 -6.46 23.59 -13.06
N LEU A 37 -7.31 22.80 -13.70
CA LEU A 37 -8.77 22.78 -13.54
C LEU A 37 -9.34 21.40 -13.15
N THR A 38 -8.55 20.33 -13.17
CA THR A 38 -9.02 18.94 -12.97
C THR A 38 -8.28 18.23 -11.85
N LYS A 39 -9.02 17.86 -10.81
CA LYS A 39 -8.50 17.06 -9.69
C LYS A 39 -8.19 15.62 -10.17
N PRO A 40 -7.13 14.99 -9.64
CA PRO A 40 -6.75 13.64 -10.03
C PRO A 40 -7.73 12.59 -9.49
N HIS A 41 -7.66 11.40 -10.06
CA HIS A 41 -8.31 10.17 -9.62
C HIS A 41 -7.26 9.22 -9.01
N PRO A 42 -6.75 9.49 -7.80
CA PRO A 42 -5.61 8.76 -7.26
C PRO A 42 -5.87 7.29 -6.97
N CYS A 43 -4.82 6.50 -7.19
CA CYS A 43 -4.67 5.10 -6.80
C CYS A 43 -3.23 4.85 -6.33
N VAL A 44 -3.06 3.98 -5.33
CA VAL A 44 -1.74 3.57 -4.81
C VAL A 44 -1.48 2.11 -5.16
N LEU A 45 -0.31 1.86 -5.74
CA LEU A 45 0.26 0.55 -5.99
C LEU A 45 1.39 0.29 -4.99
N LEU A 46 1.24 -0.74 -4.16
CA LEU A 46 2.28 -1.22 -3.26
C LEU A 46 3.12 -2.29 -3.96
N LYS A 47 4.44 -2.14 -3.87
CA LYS A 47 5.41 -3.13 -4.31
C LYS A 47 6.32 -3.55 -3.16
N LEU A 48 6.72 -4.81 -3.19
CA LEU A 48 7.72 -5.41 -2.31
C LEU A 48 8.92 -5.83 -3.17
N TYR A 49 10.13 -5.54 -2.70
CA TYR A 49 11.33 -6.06 -3.33
C TYR A 49 11.60 -7.49 -2.85
N SER A 50 11.49 -8.46 -3.77
CA SER A 50 11.73 -9.90 -3.56
C SER A 50 12.42 -10.48 -4.78
N ASP A 51 13.31 -11.46 -4.59
CA ASP A 51 14.00 -12.16 -5.70
C ASP A 51 14.64 -11.22 -6.72
N GLU A 52 15.34 -10.20 -6.22
CA GLU A 52 16.02 -9.17 -7.01
C GLU A 52 15.11 -8.32 -7.93
N GLN A 53 13.81 -8.28 -7.66
CA GLN A 53 12.84 -7.53 -8.43
C GLN A 53 11.75 -6.88 -7.58
N TRP A 54 11.13 -5.84 -8.10
CA TRP A 54 9.95 -5.22 -7.50
C TRP A 54 8.68 -5.95 -7.94
N VAL A 55 8.03 -6.62 -7.00
CA VAL A 55 6.78 -7.36 -7.23
C VAL A 55 5.60 -6.51 -6.76
N GLU A 56 4.56 -6.41 -7.59
CA GLU A 56 3.29 -5.81 -7.20
C GLU A 56 2.60 -6.69 -6.15
N VAL A 57 2.32 -6.10 -4.99
CA VAL A 57 1.64 -6.79 -3.88
C VAL A 57 0.14 -6.55 -3.98
N GLU A 58 -0.26 -5.27 -3.96
CA GLU A 58 -1.66 -4.90 -3.93
C GLU A 58 -1.86 -3.45 -4.41
N ARG A 59 -3.09 -3.12 -4.79
CA ARG A 59 -3.53 -1.76 -5.15
C ARG A 59 -4.70 -1.32 -4.27
N THR A 60 -4.80 -0.01 -4.03
CA THR A 60 -5.99 0.59 -3.45
C THR A 60 -7.11 0.74 -4.48
N GLU A 61 -8.28 1.14 -4.03
CA GLU A 61 -9.30 1.66 -4.93
C GLU A 61 -8.85 2.99 -5.59
N VAL A 62 -9.53 3.35 -6.68
CA VAL A 62 -9.41 4.65 -7.33
C VAL A 62 -10.43 5.61 -6.69
N LEU A 63 -9.97 6.73 -6.14
CA LEU A 63 -10.85 7.77 -5.61
C LEU A 63 -10.99 8.90 -6.60
N ARG A 64 -12.21 9.22 -7.04
CA ARG A 64 -12.39 10.21 -8.12
C ARG A 64 -12.25 11.65 -7.64
N SER A 65 -11.56 12.48 -8.43
CA SER A 65 -11.47 13.93 -8.24
C SER A 65 -11.05 14.35 -6.83
N CYS A 66 -10.00 13.72 -6.31
CA CYS A 66 -9.53 13.88 -4.94
C CYS A 66 -8.01 14.10 -4.89
N SER A 67 -7.55 15.25 -4.39
CA SER A 67 -6.12 15.55 -4.23
C SER A 67 -5.54 15.13 -2.86
N SER A 68 -6.40 14.71 -1.93
CA SER A 68 -6.01 14.23 -0.60
C SER A 68 -6.80 12.98 -0.21
N PRO A 69 -6.61 11.87 -0.95
CA PRO A 69 -7.36 10.63 -0.74
C PRO A 69 -7.04 9.98 0.60
N VAL A 70 -8.08 9.44 1.25
CA VAL A 70 -7.96 8.45 2.33
C VAL A 70 -8.54 7.16 1.80
N PHE A 71 -7.69 6.15 1.58
CA PHE A 71 -8.12 4.89 0.97
C PHE A 71 -8.74 3.98 2.03
N SER A 72 -9.82 3.32 1.64
CA SER A 72 -10.55 2.35 2.45
C SER A 72 -9.97 0.95 2.33
N ARG A 73 -9.36 0.62 1.18
CA ARG A 73 -8.63 -0.65 1.00
C ARG A 73 -7.47 -0.70 2.00
N VAL A 74 -7.43 -1.79 2.75
CA VAL A 74 -6.32 -2.13 3.64
C VAL A 74 -5.35 -3.01 2.86
N LEU A 75 -4.07 -2.63 2.81
CA LEU A 75 -3.04 -3.42 2.13
C LEU A 75 -2.43 -4.38 3.16
N ALA A 76 -2.60 -5.69 2.94
CA ALA A 76 -2.14 -6.70 3.88
C ALA A 76 -0.91 -7.43 3.33
N LEU A 77 0.10 -7.63 4.19
CA LEU A 77 1.32 -8.35 3.85
C LEU A 77 1.90 -9.07 5.07
N GLU A 78 2.81 -9.99 4.82
CA GLU A 78 3.54 -10.73 5.84
C GLU A 78 4.80 -9.95 6.26
N TYR A 79 4.99 -9.76 7.55
CA TYR A 79 6.18 -9.15 8.13
C TYR A 79 7.08 -10.22 8.73
N PHE A 80 8.31 -10.31 8.23
CA PHE A 80 9.37 -11.17 8.73
C PHE A 80 10.40 -10.30 9.47
N PHE A 81 10.49 -10.43 10.79
CA PHE A 81 11.32 -9.53 11.61
C PHE A 81 12.83 -9.64 11.31
N GLU A 82 13.25 -10.79 10.81
CA GLU A 82 14.63 -11.11 10.44
C GLU A 82 15.00 -10.66 9.02
N GLU A 83 14.01 -10.24 8.23
CA GLU A 83 14.22 -9.80 6.86
C GLU A 83 14.09 -8.29 6.70
N LYS A 84 14.99 -7.72 5.91
CA LYS A 84 14.78 -6.36 5.40
C LYS A 84 13.84 -6.46 4.21
N GLN A 85 12.59 -6.05 4.41
CA GLN A 85 11.55 -6.02 3.37
C GLN A 85 11.35 -4.59 2.82
N PRO A 86 11.98 -4.20 1.70
CA PRO A 86 11.83 -2.89 1.09
C PRO A 86 10.48 -2.80 0.39
N LEU A 87 9.76 -1.72 0.66
CA LEU A 87 8.49 -1.38 0.06
C LEU A 87 8.63 -0.15 -0.81
N GLN A 88 7.85 -0.11 -1.87
CA GLN A 88 7.73 1.04 -2.77
C GLN A 88 6.26 1.31 -3.03
N PHE A 89 5.84 2.55 -2.77
CA PHE A 89 4.48 3.01 -3.02
C PHE A 89 4.49 3.89 -4.26
N HIS A 90 3.72 3.52 -5.28
CA HIS A 90 3.53 4.34 -6.49
C HIS A 90 2.13 4.92 -6.47
N VAL A 91 2.04 6.24 -6.65
CA VAL A 91 0.76 6.94 -6.78
C VAL A 91 0.53 7.29 -8.23
N PHE A 92 -0.64 6.92 -8.74
CA PHE A 92 -1.07 7.19 -10.10
C PHE A 92 -2.38 7.97 -10.12
N ASP A 93 -2.55 8.80 -11.14
CA ASP A 93 -3.83 9.36 -11.55
C ASP A 93 -4.45 8.43 -12.60
N ALA A 94 -5.54 7.76 -12.24
CA ALA A 94 -6.24 6.84 -13.12
C ALA A 94 -7.12 7.61 -14.11
N GLU A 95 -7.02 7.26 -15.39
CA GLU A 95 -7.87 7.87 -16.41
C GLU A 95 -9.31 7.34 -16.33
N ASP A 96 -10.29 8.25 -16.38
CA ASP A 96 -11.70 7.89 -16.32
C ASP A 96 -12.09 7.03 -17.55
N GLY A 97 -12.43 5.76 -17.31
CA GLY A 97 -12.91 4.85 -18.37
C GLY A 97 -11.83 4.14 -19.19
N ALA A 98 -10.55 4.22 -18.82
CA ALA A 98 -9.51 3.42 -19.46
C ALA A 98 -9.65 1.94 -19.03
N THR A 99 -10.01 1.06 -19.97
CA THR A 99 -10.02 -0.40 -19.79
C THR A 99 -8.62 -1.01 -19.66
N SER A 100 -7.56 -0.19 -19.64
CA SER A 100 -6.18 -0.63 -19.52
C SER A 100 -5.38 0.29 -18.58
N PRO A 101 -4.56 -0.26 -17.64
CA PRO A 101 -3.66 0.50 -16.75
C PRO A 101 -2.56 1.30 -17.46
N ARG A 102 -2.59 1.37 -18.79
CA ARG A 102 -1.50 1.88 -19.63
C ARG A 102 -1.51 3.40 -19.78
N ASN A 103 -2.61 4.04 -19.39
CA ASN A 103 -2.81 5.47 -19.52
C ASN A 103 -2.72 6.23 -18.19
N ASP A 104 -2.46 5.52 -17.08
CA ASP A 104 -2.39 6.14 -15.76
C ASP A 104 -1.16 7.06 -15.65
N THR A 105 -1.37 8.29 -15.18
CA THR A 105 -0.30 9.27 -15.04
C THR A 105 0.40 9.10 -13.71
N PHE A 106 1.73 8.98 -13.71
CA PHE A 106 2.52 8.85 -12.48
C PHE A 106 2.56 10.17 -11.70
N LEU A 107 2.05 10.17 -10.47
CA LEU A 107 2.02 11.35 -9.59
C LEU A 107 3.21 11.39 -8.63
N GLY A 108 3.80 10.24 -8.32
CA GLY A 108 5.01 10.15 -7.51
C GLY A 108 5.15 8.80 -6.81
N SER A 109 6.31 8.58 -6.20
CA SER A 109 6.57 7.38 -5.40
C SER A 109 7.35 7.69 -4.14
N THR A 110 7.32 6.76 -3.19
CA THR A 110 8.23 6.76 -2.05
C THR A 110 8.70 5.35 -1.75
N GLU A 111 9.83 5.25 -1.07
CA GLU A 111 10.40 3.98 -0.61
C GLU A 111 10.62 4.00 0.89
N CYS A 112 10.34 2.89 1.54
CA CYS A 112 10.63 2.63 2.95
C CYS A 112 10.75 1.13 3.18
N THR A 113 11.12 0.70 4.39
CA THR A 113 11.02 -0.73 4.73
C THR A 113 9.75 -0.99 5.53
N LEU A 114 9.24 -2.22 5.45
CA LEU A 114 8.12 -2.62 6.31
C LEU A 114 8.47 -2.47 7.79
N GLY A 115 9.72 -2.79 8.17
CA GLY A 115 10.29 -2.53 9.50
C GLY A 115 10.16 -1.06 9.97
N GLN A 116 10.32 -0.09 9.07
CA GLN A 116 10.14 1.33 9.39
C GLN A 116 8.67 1.67 9.67
N ILE A 117 7.74 1.05 8.93
CA ILE A 117 6.30 1.27 9.12
C ILE A 117 5.82 0.65 10.42
N VAL A 118 6.20 -0.61 10.71
CA VAL A 118 5.74 -1.31 11.92
C VAL A 118 6.31 -0.72 13.21
N SER A 119 7.52 -0.13 13.15
CA SER A 119 8.14 0.54 14.32
C SER A 119 7.48 1.87 14.67
N GLN A 120 6.68 2.45 13.77
CA GLN A 120 5.98 3.72 13.99
C GLN A 120 4.46 3.49 13.97
N THR A 121 3.69 4.38 14.60
CA THR A 121 2.22 4.35 14.48
C THR A 121 1.76 5.00 13.18
N LYS A 122 2.56 5.94 12.67
CA LYS A 122 2.29 6.73 11.48
C LYS A 122 3.61 7.11 10.82
N VAL A 123 3.75 6.81 9.54
CA VAL A 123 4.88 7.24 8.71
C VAL A 123 4.34 8.18 7.64
N THR A 124 4.88 9.39 7.54
CA THR A 124 4.55 10.34 6.45
C THR A 124 5.82 10.63 5.66
N LYS A 125 5.76 10.45 4.33
CA LYS A 125 6.88 10.69 3.43
C LYS A 125 6.48 11.58 2.24
N PRO A 126 7.42 12.38 1.71
CA PRO A 126 7.22 13.08 0.45
C PRO A 126 7.12 12.09 -0.71
N LEU A 127 6.28 12.42 -1.70
CA LEU A 127 6.29 11.74 -2.98
C LEU A 127 7.38 12.33 -3.88
N LEU A 128 8.10 11.45 -4.57
CA LEU A 128 9.17 11.79 -5.48
C LEU A 128 8.74 11.49 -6.93
N LEU A 129 9.06 12.41 -7.84
CA LEU A 129 8.91 12.21 -9.26
C LEU A 129 10.01 11.28 -9.80
N LYS A 130 9.88 10.82 -11.05
CA LYS A 130 10.88 9.94 -11.69
C LYS A 130 12.30 10.53 -11.75
N ASN A 131 12.43 11.85 -11.65
CA ASN A 131 13.70 12.56 -11.61
C ASN A 131 14.27 12.74 -10.18
N GLY A 132 13.65 12.12 -9.18
CA GLY A 132 14.05 12.20 -7.76
C GLY A 132 13.64 13.48 -7.05
N LYS A 133 13.04 14.46 -7.72
CA LYS A 133 12.55 15.70 -7.09
C LYS A 133 11.21 15.46 -6.40
N THR A 134 10.93 16.21 -5.34
CA THR A 134 9.63 16.19 -4.68
C THR A 134 8.51 16.59 -5.63
N ALA A 135 7.41 15.83 -5.61
CA ALA A 135 6.17 16.11 -6.33
C ALA A 135 5.38 17.23 -5.66
N GLY A 136 5.91 18.46 -5.71
CA GLY A 136 5.30 19.62 -5.05
C GLY A 136 5.27 19.46 -3.52
N LYS A 137 4.08 19.57 -2.93
CA LYS A 137 3.84 19.33 -1.49
C LYS A 137 3.21 17.95 -1.23
N SER A 138 3.21 17.09 -2.24
CA SER A 138 2.54 15.79 -2.16
C SER A 138 3.23 14.89 -1.14
N THR A 139 2.43 14.30 -0.26
CA THR A 139 2.89 13.32 0.73
C THR A 139 2.00 12.10 0.70
N ILE A 140 2.57 10.97 1.08
CA ILE A 140 1.88 9.73 1.40
C ILE A 140 2.06 9.44 2.88
N THR A 141 0.99 8.99 3.51
CA THR A 141 0.96 8.62 4.92
C THR A 141 0.48 7.19 5.05
N ASP A 142 1.31 6.37 5.67
CA ASP A 142 1.01 5.01 6.05
C ASP A 142 0.68 4.96 7.53
N LEU A 143 -0.56 4.55 7.83
CA LEU A 143 -1.03 4.23 9.16
C LEU A 143 -0.96 2.72 9.31
N PHE A 144 -0.12 2.29 10.23
CA PHE A 144 -0.02 0.90 10.61
C PHE A 144 -1.16 0.55 11.58
N SER A 145 -2.01 -0.41 11.20
CA SER A 145 -2.94 -1.07 12.12
C SER A 145 -2.51 -2.52 12.33
N LYS A 146 -2.47 -2.95 13.58
CA LYS A 146 -2.06 -4.31 13.97
C LYS A 146 -3.19 -5.29 13.64
N SER A 147 -2.87 -6.45 13.06
CA SER A 147 -3.76 -7.61 13.05
C SER A 147 -3.26 -8.77 13.93
N ASP A 148 -1.97 -8.76 14.33
CA ASP A 148 -1.35 -9.80 15.17
C ASP A 148 -1.08 -9.30 16.62
N PRO A 149 -1.62 -9.98 17.65
CA PRO A 149 -1.37 -9.64 19.06
C PRO A 149 0.10 -9.81 19.51
N PHE A 150 0.91 -10.64 18.84
CA PHE A 150 2.32 -10.85 19.22
C PHE A 150 3.19 -9.61 19.00
N MET A 151 2.80 -8.73 18.07
CA MET A 151 3.48 -7.44 17.85
C MET A 151 3.32 -6.42 18.99
N GLU A 152 2.46 -6.66 19.99
CA GLU A 152 2.41 -5.80 21.18
C GLU A 152 3.65 -5.93 22.05
N ILE A 153 4.16 -7.15 22.21
CA ILE A 153 5.28 -7.44 23.11
C ILE A 153 6.54 -6.66 22.68
N TYR A 154 6.81 -6.58 21.36
CA TYR A 154 7.98 -5.90 20.83
C TYR A 154 7.95 -4.38 20.98
N LYS A 155 6.76 -3.75 21.10
CA LYS A 155 6.66 -2.29 21.26
C LYS A 155 6.84 -1.82 22.70
N THR A 156 6.70 -2.72 23.67
CA THR A 156 6.77 -2.40 25.11
C THR A 156 8.19 -2.45 25.69
N ASN A 157 9.21 -2.76 24.89
CA ASN A 157 10.60 -2.91 25.35
C ASN A 157 11.47 -1.65 25.15
N GLU A 158 10.87 -0.46 25.04
CA GLU A 158 11.59 0.83 25.11
C GLU A 158 11.12 1.68 26.29
#